data_AF-A0ABD6E8Q1-F1
#
_entry.id   AF-A0ABD6E8Q1-F1
#
_cell.length_a   1.000
_cell.length_b   1.000
_cell.length_c   1.000
_cell.angle_alpha   90.00
_cell.angle_beta   90.00
_cell.angle_gamma   90.00
#
_symmetry.space_group_name_H-M   'P 1'
#
loop_
_entity.id
_entity.type
_entity.pdbx_description
1 polymer ?
#
loop_
_entity_poly.entity_id
_entity_poly.type
_entity_poly.pdbx_seq_one_letter_code
_entity_poly.pdbx_strand_id
1 'polypeptide(L)'
;MDIILVGLLGFIFALILHELTHLLVITYYKIPFKAIIITKWSAFGFLVDNEAYLGSNKILTLLHFSPLIWCFVILLNPGNFFLLMFPLVNIFGGVGDIYYYFRLLPLTNEERIEWAKKSDDSILKTIIWKKDF
;
A
#
# COMPACT_ATOMS: atom_id res chain seq x y z
N MET A 1 15.80 -3.78 -25.77
CA MET A 1 14.74 -4.45 -25.00
C MET A 1 13.41 -3.94 -25.53
N ASP A 2 12.43 -4.82 -25.79
CA ASP A 2 11.10 -4.42 -26.28
C ASP A 2 10.48 -3.39 -25.32
N ILE A 3 9.85 -2.34 -25.85
CA ILE A 3 9.21 -1.29 -25.03
C ILE A 3 8.12 -1.86 -24.12
N ILE A 4 7.43 -2.92 -24.56
CA ILE A 4 6.46 -3.65 -23.75
C ILE A 4 7.15 -4.30 -22.55
N LEU A 5 8.29 -4.94 -22.78
CA LEU A 5 9.07 -5.57 -21.71
C LEU A 5 9.64 -4.54 -20.72
N VAL A 6 10.10 -3.38 -21.23
CA VAL A 6 10.56 -2.26 -20.39
C VAL A 6 9.43 -1.75 -19.49
N GLY A 7 8.24 -1.55 -20.04
CA GLY A 7 7.07 -1.13 -19.28
C GLY A 7 6.64 -2.17 -18.25
N LEU A 8 6.61 -3.45 -18.61
CA LEU A 8 6.25 -4.54 -17.70
C LEU A 8 7.21 -4.63 -16.51
N LEU A 9 8.52 -4.55 -16.77
CA LEU A 9 9.53 -4.54 -15.70
C LEU A 9 9.36 -3.33 -14.79
N GLY A 10 9.12 -2.13 -15.35
CA GLY A 10 8.87 -0.93 -14.57
C GLY A 10 7.63 -1.04 -13.70
N PHE A 11 6.54 -1.60 -14.24
CA PHE A 11 5.29 -1.84 -13.52
C PHE A 11 5.49 -2.79 -12.33
N ILE A 12 6.15 -3.93 -12.56
CA ILE A 12 6.44 -4.92 -11.50
C ILE A 12 7.33 -4.29 -10.42
N PHE A 13 8.37 -3.56 -10.80
CA PHE A 13 9.25 -2.88 -9.85
C PHE A 13 8.51 -1.82 -9.03
N ALA A 14 7.66 -1.03 -9.68
CA ALA A 14 6.88 -0.01 -9.01
C ALA A 14 5.92 -0.61 -7.97
N LEU A 15 5.25 -1.72 -8.29
CA LEU A 15 4.40 -2.47 -7.34
C LEU A 15 5.20 -2.99 -6.16
N ILE A 16 6.34 -3.63 -6.41
CA ILE A 16 7.20 -4.17 -5.34
C ILE A 16 7.65 -3.05 -4.41
N LEU A 17 8.13 -1.93 -4.96
CA LEU A 17 8.62 -0.82 -4.16
C LEU A 17 7.50 -0.11 -3.39
N HIS A 18 6.30 -0.02 -3.96
CA HIS A 18 5.12 0.48 -3.26
C HIS A 18 4.85 -0.35 -1.99
N GLU A 19 4.69 -1.67 -2.14
CA GLU A 19 4.41 -2.57 -1.00
C GLU A 19 5.57 -2.65 0.00
N LEU A 20 6.82 -2.60 -0.47
CA LEU A 20 7.99 -2.53 0.40
C LEU A 20 8.00 -1.26 1.25
N THR A 21 7.45 -0.15 0.75
CA THR A 21 7.38 1.10 1.52
C THR A 21 6.37 0.98 2.66
N HIS A 22 5.21 0.36 2.41
CA HIS A 22 4.28 -0.03 3.48
C HIS A 22 4.97 -0.90 4.51
N LEU A 23 5.67 -1.95 4.07
CA LEU A 23 6.40 -2.87 4.94
C LEU A 23 7.45 -2.16 5.82
N LEU A 24 8.16 -1.18 5.26
CA LEU A 24 9.12 -0.36 5.98
C LEU A 24 8.45 0.44 7.09
N VAL A 25 7.31 1.08 6.83
CA VAL A 25 6.55 1.83 7.84
C VAL A 25 6.06 0.89 8.94
N ILE A 26 5.47 -0.26 8.56
CA ILE A 26 4.96 -1.28 9.49
C ILE A 26 6.08 -1.79 10.41
N THR A 27 7.24 -2.09 9.85
CA THR A 27 8.40 -2.59 10.58
C THR A 27 9.02 -1.53 11.48
N TYR A 28 9.18 -0.30 10.96
CA TYR A 28 9.76 0.83 11.70
C TYR A 28 8.93 1.17 12.96
N TYR A 29 7.60 1.16 12.84
CA TYR A 29 6.70 1.40 13.97
C TYR A 29 6.38 0.13 14.78
N LYS A 30 6.96 -1.02 14.45
CA LYS A 30 6.74 -2.32 15.12
C LYS A 30 5.25 -2.70 15.18
N ILE A 31 4.51 -2.40 14.12
CA ILE A 31 3.10 -2.79 14.01
C ILE A 31 3.04 -4.32 13.84
N PRO A 32 2.30 -5.06 14.68
CA PRO A 32 2.24 -6.52 14.60
C PRO A 32 1.67 -7.02 13.27
N PHE A 33 2.36 -7.96 12.63
CA PHE A 33 1.86 -8.67 11.45
C PHE A 33 0.91 -9.79 11.88
N LYS A 34 -0.20 -9.91 11.14
CA LYS A 34 -1.13 -11.04 11.26
C LYS A 34 -0.91 -12.03 10.12
N ALA A 35 -0.81 -11.53 8.88
CA ALA A 35 -0.58 -12.37 7.72
C ALA A 35 -0.08 -11.57 6.51
N ILE A 36 0.59 -12.27 5.58
CA ILE A 36 0.72 -11.81 4.20
C ILE A 36 -0.42 -12.40 3.39
N ILE A 37 -1.03 -11.57 2.53
CA ILE A 37 -2.19 -11.96 1.74
C ILE A 37 -1.99 -11.66 0.26
N ILE A 38 -2.60 -12.49 -0.58
CA ILE A 38 -2.83 -12.21 -1.99
C ILE A 38 -4.33 -12.24 -2.21
N THR A 39 -4.87 -11.17 -2.79
CA THR A 39 -6.31 -11.03 -3.07
C THR A 39 -6.66 -11.45 -4.51
N LYS A 40 -7.97 -11.62 -4.79
CA LYS A 40 -8.52 -11.96 -6.12
C LYS A 40 -8.11 -10.99 -7.23
N TRP A 41 -7.77 -9.76 -6.88
CA TRP A 41 -7.26 -8.75 -7.80
C TRP A 41 -5.73 -8.76 -7.92
N SER A 42 -5.09 -9.84 -7.46
CA SER A 42 -3.64 -10.03 -7.41
C SER A 42 -2.89 -8.94 -6.64
N ALA A 43 -3.58 -8.18 -5.77
CA ALA A 43 -2.94 -7.25 -4.86
C ALA A 43 -2.26 -8.05 -3.75
N PHE A 44 -0.95 -7.90 -3.65
CA PHE A 44 -0.13 -8.35 -2.52
C PHE A 44 -0.31 -7.34 -1.39
N GLY A 45 -0.52 -7.79 -0.16
CA GLY A 45 -0.70 -6.87 0.96
C GLY A 45 -0.44 -7.53 2.31
N PHE A 46 -0.48 -6.71 3.36
CA PHE A 46 -0.19 -7.12 4.73
C PHE A 46 -1.43 -6.93 5.60
N LEU A 47 -1.88 -8.00 6.24
CA LEU A 47 -2.81 -7.89 7.36
C LEU A 47 -2.00 -7.61 8.62
N VAL A 48 -2.32 -6.50 9.28
CA VAL A 48 -1.63 -6.02 10.47
C VAL A 48 -2.60 -5.76 11.60
N ASP A 49 -2.08 -5.54 12.80
CA ASP A 49 -2.92 -5.14 13.92
C ASP A 49 -3.34 -3.67 13.84
N ASN A 50 -4.56 -3.44 13.39
CA ASN A 50 -5.17 -2.12 13.20
C ASN A 50 -5.13 -1.25 14.47
N GLU A 51 -5.30 -1.84 15.65
CA GLU A 51 -5.27 -1.10 16.91
C GLU A 51 -3.88 -0.49 17.22
N ALA A 52 -2.81 -1.07 16.66
CA ALA A 52 -1.44 -0.62 16.91
C ALA A 52 -1.06 0.68 16.19
N TYR A 53 -1.83 1.12 15.17
CA TYR A 53 -1.47 2.32 14.39
C TYR A 53 -2.60 3.32 14.17
N LEU A 54 -3.88 2.91 14.22
CA LEU A 54 -5.01 3.79 13.92
C LEU A 54 -5.17 4.95 14.92
N GLY A 55 -4.61 4.82 16.13
CA GLY A 55 -4.58 5.88 17.13
C GLY A 55 -3.59 7.02 16.85
N SER A 56 -2.73 6.89 15.83
CA SER A 56 -1.70 7.87 15.50
C SER A 56 -1.85 8.40 14.08
N ASN A 57 -2.25 9.67 13.96
CA ASN A 57 -2.34 10.34 12.65
C ASN A 57 -1.00 10.34 11.90
N LYS A 58 0.12 10.40 12.63
CA LYS A 58 1.46 10.35 12.03
C LYS A 58 1.71 9.01 11.34
N ILE A 59 1.42 7.90 12.03
CA ILE A 59 1.63 6.56 11.47
C ILE A 59 0.65 6.33 10.32
N LEU A 60 -0.61 6.76 10.48
CA LEU A 60 -1.63 6.72 9.44
C LEU A 60 -1.18 7.47 8.18
N THR A 61 -0.68 8.70 8.30
CA THR A 61 -0.17 9.48 7.15
C THR A 61 1.00 8.77 6.49
N LEU A 62 1.95 8.24 7.27
CA LEU A 62 3.12 7.58 6.70
C LEU A 62 2.76 6.29 5.97
N LEU A 63 1.88 5.45 6.52
CA LEU A 63 1.38 4.26 5.83
C LEU A 63 0.79 4.65 4.47
N HIS A 64 -0.16 5.58 4.43
CA HIS A 64 -0.92 5.82 3.21
C HIS A 64 -0.22 6.73 2.17
N PHE A 65 0.74 7.57 2.57
CA PHE A 65 1.39 8.52 1.65
C PHE A 65 2.85 8.23 1.36
N SER A 66 3.56 7.45 2.18
CA SER A 66 4.98 7.20 1.92
C SER A 66 5.27 6.54 0.58
N PRO A 67 4.44 5.63 0.02
CA PRO A 67 4.71 5.07 -1.29
C PRO A 67 4.74 6.10 -2.43
N LEU A 68 4.06 7.25 -2.27
CA LEU A 68 4.08 8.31 -3.30
C LEU A 68 5.46 8.94 -3.51
N ILE A 69 6.44 8.67 -2.64
CA ILE A 69 7.84 9.09 -2.86
C ILE A 69 8.37 8.56 -4.20
N TRP A 70 7.89 7.39 -4.62
CA TRP A 70 8.31 6.77 -5.88
C TRP A 70 7.82 7.52 -7.11
N CYS A 71 6.81 8.37 -7.00
CA CYS A 71 6.40 9.26 -8.09
C CYS A 71 7.53 10.20 -8.54
N PHE A 72 8.46 10.56 -7.65
CA PHE A 72 9.54 11.49 -7.97
C PHE A 72 10.70 10.85 -8.74
N VAL A 73 10.76 9.51 -8.84
CA VAL A 73 11.82 8.80 -9.58
C VAL A 73 11.86 9.20 -11.07
N ILE A 74 10.72 9.55 -11.66
CA ILE A 74 10.66 10.03 -13.05
C ILE A 74 11.47 11.31 -13.28
N LEU A 75 11.68 12.13 -12.24
CA LEU A 75 12.46 13.37 -12.34
C LEU A 75 13.95 13.11 -12.58
N LEU A 76 14.45 11.91 -12.26
CA LEU A 76 15.83 11.52 -12.55
C LEU A 76 16.10 11.41 -14.05
N ASN A 77 15.12 10.94 -14.82
CA ASN A 77 15.16 10.88 -16.28
C ASN A 77 13.73 10.82 -16.86
N PRO A 78 13.12 11.97 -17.19
CA PRO A 78 11.73 12.05 -17.63
C PRO A 78 11.41 11.31 -18.94
N GLY A 79 12.43 11.07 -19.78
CA GLY A 79 12.28 10.35 -21.05
C GLY A 79 12.29 8.82 -20.89
N ASN A 80 12.52 8.29 -19.69
CA ASN A 80 12.66 6.87 -19.47
C ASN A 80 11.31 6.18 -19.21
N PHE A 81 10.86 5.36 -20.16
CA PHE A 81 9.59 4.64 -20.08
C PHE A 81 9.48 3.67 -18.87
N PHE A 82 10.59 3.08 -18.42
CA PHE A 82 10.61 2.26 -17.20
C PHE A 82 10.29 3.10 -15.97
N LEU A 83 10.90 4.29 -15.84
CA LEU A 83 10.66 5.18 -14.70
C LEU A 83 9.26 5.78 -14.73
N LEU A 84 8.64 5.92 -15.91
CA LEU A 84 7.26 6.41 -16.04
C LEU A 84 6.25 5.49 -15.34
N MET A 85 6.56 4.19 -15.22
CA MET A 85 5.67 3.25 -14.54
C MET A 85 5.52 3.54 -13.05
N PHE A 86 6.51 4.16 -12.42
CA PHE A 86 6.50 4.45 -10.99
C PHE A 86 5.39 5.41 -10.58
N PRO A 87 5.29 6.64 -11.14
CA PRO A 87 4.18 7.53 -10.83
C PRO A 87 2.84 6.96 -11.29
N LEU A 88 2.77 6.25 -12.43
CA LEU A 88 1.51 5.63 -12.86
C LEU A 88 0.99 4.64 -11.83
N VAL A 89 1.81 3.66 -11.43
CA VAL A 89 1.43 2.65 -10.44
C VAL A 89 1.14 3.29 -9.09
N ASN A 90 1.94 4.25 -8.63
CA ASN A 90 1.73 4.84 -7.31
C ASN A 90 0.54 5.80 -7.25
N ILE A 91 0.19 6.48 -8.35
CA ILE A 91 -1.04 7.28 -8.41
C ILE A 91 -2.25 6.37 -8.45
N PHE A 92 -2.28 5.37 -9.34
CA PHE A 92 -3.44 4.48 -9.49
C PHE A 92 -3.59 3.50 -8.32
N GLY A 93 -2.51 2.86 -7.88
CA GLY A 93 -2.47 1.98 -6.71
C GLY A 93 -2.69 2.75 -5.40
N GLY A 94 -2.13 3.96 -5.30
CA GLY A 94 -2.30 4.82 -4.13
C GLY A 94 -3.68 5.49 -4.03
N VAL A 95 -4.57 5.39 -5.04
CA VAL A 95 -5.96 5.87 -4.88
C VAL A 95 -6.64 5.16 -3.71
N GLY A 96 -6.40 3.86 -3.55
CA GLY A 96 -6.87 3.11 -2.39
C GLY A 96 -6.36 3.75 -1.11
N ASP A 97 -5.05 3.86 -0.96
CA ASP A 97 -4.42 4.42 0.24
C ASP A 97 -4.95 5.82 0.59
N ILE A 98 -5.05 6.70 -0.40
CA ILE A 98 -5.54 8.07 -0.23
C ILE A 98 -7.02 8.05 0.20
N TYR A 99 -7.85 7.21 -0.44
CA TYR A 99 -9.26 7.05 -0.07
C TYR A 99 -9.41 6.57 1.38
N TYR A 100 -8.68 5.52 1.77
CA TYR A 100 -8.68 4.98 3.13
C TYR A 100 -8.23 6.04 4.14
N TYR A 101 -7.17 6.79 3.84
CA TYR A 101 -6.69 7.87 4.71
C TYR A 101 -7.76 8.94 4.96
N PHE A 102 -8.33 9.53 3.90
CA PHE A 102 -9.33 10.58 4.06
C PHE A 102 -10.63 10.08 4.67
N ARG A 103 -10.93 8.78 4.53
CA ARG A 103 -12.05 8.16 5.21
C ARG A 103 -11.82 8.00 6.71
N LEU A 104 -10.61 7.66 7.14
CA LEU A 104 -10.24 7.43 8.53
C LEU A 104 -9.91 8.71 9.31
N LEU A 105 -9.32 9.71 8.65
CA LEU A 105 -8.87 10.95 9.29
C LEU A 105 -9.94 11.66 10.14
N PRO A 106 -11.19 11.87 9.67
CA PRO A 106 -12.20 12.58 10.46
C PRO A 106 -12.79 11.75 11.61
N LEU A 107 -12.54 10.44 11.64
CA LEU A 107 -13.10 9.53 12.63
C LEU A 107 -12.28 9.56 13.93
N THR A 108 -12.96 9.29 15.04
CA THR A 108 -12.33 8.99 16.33
C THR A 108 -11.57 7.67 16.28
N ASN A 109 -10.70 7.42 17.27
CA ASN A 109 -9.91 6.18 17.31
C ASN A 109 -10.79 4.92 17.37
N GLU A 110 -11.89 4.96 18.12
CA GLU A 110 -12.83 3.85 18.26
C GLU A 110 -13.54 3.56 16.93
N GLU A 111 -14.04 4.60 16.26
CA GLU A 111 -14.68 4.50 14.95
C GLU A 111 -13.72 3.98 13.88
N ARG A 112 -12.45 4.39 13.91
CA ARG A 112 -11.41 3.86 13.00
C ARG A 112 -11.23 2.36 13.18
N ILE A 113 -11.14 1.89 14.42
CA ILE A 113 -10.95 0.47 14.73
C ILE A 113 -12.17 -0.34 14.28
N GLU A 114 -13.39 0.13 14.56
CA GLU A 114 -14.62 -0.53 14.14
C GLU A 114 -14.70 -0.64 12.61
N TRP A 115 -14.36 0.45 11.93
CA TRP A 115 -14.36 0.49 10.48
C TRP A 115 -13.30 -0.44 9.88
N ALA A 116 -12.09 -0.46 10.44
CA ALA A 116 -11.02 -1.34 10.00
C ALA A 116 -11.38 -2.82 10.17
N LYS A 117 -12.03 -3.20 11.29
CA LYS A 117 -12.56 -4.55 11.50
C LYS A 117 -13.58 -4.95 10.43
N LYS A 118 -14.51 -4.04 10.08
CA LYS A 118 -15.48 -4.26 8.99
C LYS A 118 -14.80 -4.38 7.62
N SER A 119 -13.76 -3.60 7.37
CA SER A 119 -12.98 -3.66 6.13
C SER A 119 -12.21 -4.97 6.02
N ASP A 120 -11.57 -5.43 7.11
CA ASP A 120 -10.87 -6.71 7.18
C ASP A 120 -11.83 -7.86 6.81
N ASP A 121 -13.04 -7.90 7.35
CA ASP A 121 -14.05 -8.92 7.02
C ASP A 121 -14.41 -8.97 5.53
N SER A 122 -14.41 -7.81 4.86
CA SER A 122 -14.60 -7.73 3.41
C SER A 122 -13.38 -8.24 2.65
N ILE A 123 -12.19 -7.79 3.05
CA ILE A 123 -10.90 -8.19 2.43
C ILE A 123 -10.68 -9.70 2.56
N LEU A 124 -10.97 -10.27 3.72
CA LEU A 124 -10.84 -11.71 4.00
C LEU A 124 -11.58 -12.57 2.97
N LYS A 125 -12.73 -12.12 2.46
CA LYS A 125 -13.52 -12.82 1.41
C LYS A 125 -12.90 -12.76 0.02
N THR A 126 -11.95 -11.85 -0.18
CA THR A 126 -11.22 -11.66 -1.44
C THR A 126 -9.86 -12.34 -1.43
N ILE A 127 -9.39 -12.87 -0.30
CA ILE A 127 -8.10 -13.55 -0.21
C ILE A 127 -8.14 -14.87 -0.98
N ILE A 128 -7.16 -15.09 -1.85
CA ILE A 128 -6.94 -16.36 -2.55
C ILE A 128 -5.77 -17.14 -1.95
N TRP A 129 -4.86 -16.46 -1.26
CA TRP A 129 -3.75 -17.08 -0.55
C TRP A 129 -3.36 -16.26 0.68
N LYS A 130 -3.02 -16.94 1.77
CA LYS A 130 -2.67 -16.33 3.06
C LYS A 130 -1.52 -17.10 3.70
N LYS A 131 -0.56 -16.38 4.29
CA LYS A 131 0.45 -16.94 5.19
C LYS A 131 0.40 -16.24 6.53
N ASP A 132 0.02 -16.99 7.56
CA ASP A 132 0.03 -16.57 8.96
C ASP A 132 1.45 -16.57 9.54
N PHE A 133 1.64 -15.71 10.57
CA PHE A 133 2.85 -15.57 11.37
C PHE A 133 2.62 -15.94 12.83
#